data_AF-A0A0F9X0Y5-F1
#
_entry.id   AF-A0A0F9X0Y5-F1
#
_cell.length_a   1.000
_cell.length_b   1.000
_cell.length_c   1.000
_cell.angle_alpha   90.00
_cell.angle_beta   90.00
_cell.angle_gamma   90.00
#
_symmetry.space_group_name_H-M   'P 1'
#
loop_
_entity.id
_entity.type
_entity.pdbx_description
1 polymer ?
#
loop_
_entity_poly.entity_id
_entity_poly.type
_entity_poly.pdbx_seq_one_letter_code
_entity_poly.pdbx_strand_id
1 'polypeptide(L)'
;MIEQTRLLRFEHDDMEISNPFMSACGRFTVNPATEYGFLAVLTGGGCMALEKELEGGRILRLTDESGTNLPDMDDTEELGNSLIGLYDAQNEEIACCFVHEVWTDHQIEIESETKPSKAPGY
;
A
#
# COMPACT_ATOMS: atom_id res chain seq x y z
N MET A 1 16.51 -3.13 0.32
CA MET A 1 15.06 -3.38 0.42
C MET A 1 14.20 -2.26 -0.18
N ILE A 2 14.80 -1.14 -0.66
CA ILE A 2 14.06 0.06 -1.13
C ILE A 2 13.36 -0.14 -2.49
N GLU A 3 13.82 -1.03 -3.38
CA GLU A 3 13.19 -1.17 -4.71
C GLU A 3 11.89 -1.97 -4.72
N GLN A 4 11.62 -2.81 -3.71
CA GLN A 4 10.45 -3.69 -3.72
C GLN A 4 9.17 -2.98 -3.26
N THR A 5 9.26 -1.98 -2.39
CA THR A 5 8.10 -1.22 -1.89
C THR A 5 7.43 -0.39 -2.99
N ARG A 6 8.19 0.08 -3.99
CA ARG A 6 7.62 0.79 -5.16
C ARG A 6 6.68 -0.08 -5.99
N LEU A 7 6.89 -1.40 -6.01
CA LEU A 7 6.00 -2.33 -6.72
C LEU A 7 4.62 -2.46 -6.06
N LEU A 8 4.51 -2.09 -4.78
CA LEU A 8 3.29 -2.17 -3.99
C LEU A 8 2.45 -0.89 -4.05
N ARG A 9 2.93 0.13 -4.77
CA ARG A 9 2.19 1.36 -5.04
C ARG A 9 1.30 1.16 -6.27
N PHE A 10 0.18 1.90 -6.34
CA PHE A 10 -0.73 1.86 -7.48
C PHE A 10 -1.24 3.25 -7.83
N GLU A 11 -1.65 3.46 -9.07
CA GLU A 11 -2.23 4.72 -9.52
C GLU A 11 -3.74 4.76 -9.26
N HIS A 12 -4.23 5.91 -8.80
CA HIS A 12 -5.64 6.24 -8.65
C HIS A 12 -5.84 7.73 -8.90
N ASP A 13 -6.71 8.09 -9.86
CA ASP A 13 -6.99 9.47 -10.26
C ASP A 13 -5.72 10.31 -10.51
N ASP A 14 -4.79 9.76 -11.32
CA ASP A 14 -3.48 10.35 -11.65
C ASP A 14 -2.54 10.58 -10.44
N MET A 15 -2.84 9.98 -9.28
CA MET A 15 -2.00 9.99 -8.09
C MET A 15 -1.45 8.61 -7.75
N GLU A 16 -0.18 8.56 -7.37
CA GLU A 16 0.42 7.34 -6.83
C GLU A 16 0.01 7.15 -5.35
N ILE A 17 -0.58 6.01 -5.06
CA ILE A 17 -1.00 5.60 -3.71
C ILE A 17 -0.01 4.59 -3.17
N SER A 18 0.62 4.93 -2.05
CA SER A 18 1.56 4.07 -1.32
C SER A 18 0.94 3.43 -0.07
N ASN A 19 -0.15 3.99 0.45
CA ASN A 19 -0.91 3.42 1.57
C ASN A 19 -2.41 3.36 1.20
N PRO A 20 -2.95 2.16 0.95
CA PRO A 20 -4.36 1.98 0.60
C PRO A 20 -5.36 2.43 1.69
N PHE A 21 -4.93 2.56 2.95
CA PHE A 21 -5.78 3.02 4.06
C PHE A 21 -5.73 4.52 4.27
N MET A 22 -4.97 5.26 3.46
CA MET A 22 -4.89 6.72 3.52
C MET A 22 -5.42 7.32 2.23
N SER A 23 -6.19 8.40 2.34
CA SER A 23 -6.59 9.23 1.19
C SER A 23 -5.39 9.63 0.33
N ALA A 24 -5.59 9.88 -0.97
CA ALA A 24 -4.51 10.23 -1.90
C ALA A 24 -3.71 11.47 -1.46
N CYS A 25 -4.36 12.40 -0.77
CA CYS A 25 -3.71 13.58 -0.19
C CYS A 25 -2.97 13.32 1.15
N GLY A 26 -3.03 12.09 1.67
CA GLY A 26 -2.36 11.64 2.89
C GLY A 26 -2.91 12.21 4.20
N ARG A 27 -4.14 12.75 4.22
CA ARG A 27 -4.68 13.48 5.39
C ARG A 27 -5.67 12.71 6.23
N PHE A 28 -6.38 11.77 5.64
CA PHE A 28 -7.47 11.05 6.27
C PHE A 28 -7.33 9.55 6.03
N THR A 29 -7.67 8.76 7.05
CA THR A 29 -7.88 7.32 6.89
C THR A 29 -9.10 7.09 6.00
N VAL A 30 -8.99 6.15 5.07
CA VAL A 30 -10.05 5.78 4.13
C VAL A 30 -10.22 4.26 4.10
N ASN A 31 -11.39 3.80 3.64
CA ASN A 31 -11.59 2.39 3.35
C ASN A 31 -11.16 2.11 1.90
N PRO A 32 -10.15 1.25 1.66
CA PRO A 32 -9.66 0.94 0.32
C PRO A 32 -10.76 0.38 -0.60
N ALA A 33 -11.76 -0.31 -0.03
CA ALA A 33 -12.85 -0.87 -0.80
C ALA A 33 -13.77 0.21 -1.40
N THR A 34 -14.04 1.28 -0.65
CA THR A 34 -14.91 2.37 -1.11
C THR A 34 -14.15 3.46 -1.86
N GLU A 35 -12.89 3.71 -1.51
CA GLU A 35 -12.08 4.77 -2.10
C GLU A 35 -11.33 4.28 -3.36
N TYR A 36 -10.66 3.13 -3.27
CA TYR A 36 -9.72 2.65 -4.29
C TYR A 36 -10.21 1.44 -5.08
N GLY A 37 -11.42 0.97 -4.81
CA GLY A 37 -12.07 -0.11 -5.54
C GLY A 37 -11.51 -1.51 -5.22
N PHE A 38 -10.99 -1.70 -4.00
CA PHE A 38 -10.67 -3.04 -3.52
C PHE A 38 -11.96 -3.85 -3.26
N LEU A 39 -11.88 -5.16 -3.43
CA LEU A 39 -13.00 -6.08 -3.23
C LEU A 39 -12.63 -7.14 -2.20
N ALA A 40 -13.54 -7.44 -1.27
CA ALA A 40 -13.34 -8.55 -0.33
C ALA A 40 -13.54 -9.88 -1.06
N VAL A 41 -12.55 -10.77 -0.94
CA VAL A 41 -12.56 -12.09 -1.58
C VAL A 41 -12.15 -13.19 -0.61
N LEU A 42 -12.54 -14.43 -0.94
CA LEU A 42 -12.06 -15.63 -0.26
C LEU A 42 -10.78 -16.12 -0.95
N THR A 43 -9.68 -16.20 -0.21
CA THR A 43 -8.38 -16.66 -0.74
C THR A 43 -8.16 -18.16 -0.58
N GLY A 44 -9.05 -18.85 0.16
CA GLY A 44 -9.02 -20.29 0.40
C GLY A 44 -8.83 -20.64 1.88
N GLY A 45 -9.22 -21.85 2.28
CA GLY A 45 -9.07 -22.29 3.68
C GLY A 45 -9.88 -21.49 4.72
N GLY A 46 -10.88 -20.71 4.28
CA GLY A 46 -11.64 -19.79 5.13
C GLY A 46 -10.99 -18.40 5.30
N CYS A 47 -9.83 -18.17 4.67
CA CYS A 47 -9.15 -16.88 4.71
C CYS A 47 -9.82 -15.86 3.78
N MET A 48 -9.73 -14.59 4.16
CA MET A 48 -10.27 -13.45 3.42
C MET A 48 -9.23 -12.37 3.21
N ALA A 49 -9.33 -11.67 2.09
CA ALA A 49 -8.46 -10.53 1.78
C ALA A 49 -9.22 -9.45 1.01
N LEU A 50 -8.70 -8.23 1.01
CA LEU A 50 -9.12 -7.19 0.06
C LEU A 50 -8.20 -7.24 -1.15
N GLU A 51 -8.77 -7.36 -2.35
CA GLU A 51 -8.02 -7.41 -3.60
C GLU A 51 -8.37 -6.28 -4.54
N LYS A 52 -7.35 -5.77 -5.23
CA LYS A 52 -7.48 -4.84 -6.35
C LYS A 52 -6.77 -5.42 -7.55
N GLU A 53 -7.50 -5.59 -8.64
CA GLU A 53 -6.91 -5.94 -9.93
C GLU A 53 -6.17 -4.74 -10.51
N LEU A 54 -4.95 -4.99 -10.97
CA LEU A 54 -4.08 -4.06 -11.66
C LEU A 54 -3.89 -4.48 -13.12
N GLU A 55 -3.31 -3.58 -13.91
CA GLU A 55 -2.98 -3.87 -15.31
C GLU A 55 -2.10 -5.13 -15.46
N GLY A 56 -2.39 -5.89 -16.52
CA GLY A 56 -1.69 -7.14 -16.81
C GLY A 56 -2.14 -8.33 -15.97
N GLY A 57 -3.29 -8.23 -15.28
CA GLY A 57 -3.86 -9.29 -14.44
C GLY A 57 -3.14 -9.46 -13.10
N ARG A 58 -2.32 -8.48 -12.70
CA ARG A 58 -1.69 -8.47 -11.38
C ARG A 58 -2.72 -8.12 -10.31
N ILE A 59 -2.47 -8.55 -9.09
CA ILE A 59 -3.38 -8.33 -7.96
C ILE A 59 -2.60 -7.70 -6.82
N LEU A 60 -3.10 -6.58 -6.29
CA LEU A 60 -2.74 -6.12 -4.96
C LEU A 60 -3.68 -6.73 -3.94
N ARG A 61 -3.11 -7.34 -2.90
CA ARG A 61 -3.86 -8.01 -1.83
C ARG A 61 -3.52 -7.38 -0.49
N LEU A 62 -4.55 -7.10 0.31
CA LEU A 62 -4.43 -6.62 1.68
C LEU A 62 -5.06 -7.62 2.65
N THR A 63 -4.38 -7.86 3.75
CA THR A 63 -4.85 -8.67 4.87
C THR A 63 -4.48 -8.01 6.18
N ASP A 64 -5.03 -8.52 7.28
CA ASP A 64 -4.46 -8.30 8.62
C ASP A 64 -2.98 -8.73 8.70
N GLU A 65 -2.36 -8.45 9.86
CA GLU A 65 -0.96 -8.81 10.13
C GLU A 65 -0.69 -10.33 10.04
N SER A 66 -1.73 -11.15 10.18
CA SER A 66 -1.63 -12.61 10.14
C SER A 66 -1.61 -13.19 8.74
N GLY A 67 -2.00 -12.41 7.72
CA GLY A 67 -2.10 -12.88 6.34
C GLY A 67 -3.39 -13.65 6.03
N THR A 68 -4.37 -13.67 6.94
CA THR A 68 -5.51 -14.60 6.85
C THR A 68 -6.87 -13.94 6.87
N ASN A 69 -6.99 -12.73 7.43
CA ASN A 69 -8.26 -12.03 7.55
C ASN A 69 -8.23 -10.68 6.85
N LEU A 70 -9.41 -10.07 6.75
CA LEU A 70 -9.53 -8.67 6.34
C LEU A 70 -8.86 -7.77 7.39
N PRO A 71 -8.24 -6.65 6.97
CA PRO A 71 -7.81 -5.60 7.88
C PRO A 71 -8.97 -5.09 8.75
N ASP A 72 -8.72 -4.84 10.04
CA ASP A 72 -9.70 -4.19 10.92
C ASP A 72 -9.70 -2.68 10.65
N MET A 73 -10.81 -2.19 10.07
CA MET A 73 -10.95 -0.79 9.69
C MET A 73 -11.24 0.14 10.88
N ASP A 74 -11.63 -0.41 12.04
CA ASP A 74 -11.91 0.35 13.25
C ASP A 74 -10.66 0.52 14.14
N ASP A 75 -9.59 -0.26 13.90
CA ASP A 75 -8.31 -0.16 14.60
C ASP A 75 -7.22 0.46 13.72
N THR A 76 -7.02 1.77 13.88
CA THR A 76 -6.02 2.51 13.10
C THR A 76 -4.57 2.10 13.36
N GLU A 77 -4.25 1.53 14.53
CA GLU A 77 -2.88 1.05 14.80
C GLU A 77 -2.62 -0.25 14.04
N GLU A 78 -3.61 -1.14 13.95
CA GLU A 78 -3.51 -2.40 13.18
C GLU A 78 -3.49 -2.18 11.66
N LEU A 79 -4.11 -1.11 11.15
CA LEU A 79 -4.04 -0.78 9.71
C LEU A 79 -2.60 -0.58 9.22
N GLY A 80 -1.71 -0.05 10.06
CA GLY A 80 -0.28 0.08 9.73
C GLY A 80 0.44 -1.26 9.63
N ASN A 81 0.02 -2.23 10.46
CA ASN A 81 0.58 -3.59 10.53
C ASN A 81 -0.12 -4.58 9.59
N SER A 82 -1.07 -4.11 8.78
CA SER A 82 -1.65 -4.90 7.71
C SER A 82 -0.59 -5.26 6.67
N LEU A 83 -0.73 -6.44 6.06
CA LEU A 83 0.15 -6.87 4.98
C LEU A 83 -0.38 -6.38 3.64
N ILE A 84 0.54 -5.96 2.76
CA ILE A 84 0.28 -5.67 1.36
C ILE A 84 1.19 -6.52 0.49
N GLY A 85 0.58 -7.26 -0.44
CA GLY A 85 1.27 -8.13 -1.37
C GLY A 85 0.89 -7.83 -2.82
N LEU A 86 1.86 -7.94 -3.72
CA LEU A 86 1.66 -7.94 -5.16
C LEU A 86 1.78 -9.37 -5.69
N TYR A 87 0.76 -9.80 -6.43
CA TYR A 87 0.70 -11.11 -7.05
C TYR A 87 0.62 -10.97 -8.58
N ASP A 88 1.19 -11.93 -9.30
CA ASP A 88 1.06 -12.01 -10.75
C ASP A 88 -0.29 -12.61 -11.19
N ALA A 89 -0.49 -12.72 -12.50
CA ALA A 89 -1.72 -13.29 -13.09
C ALA A 89 -1.89 -14.79 -12.84
N GLN A 90 -0.88 -15.47 -12.29
CA GLN A 90 -0.95 -16.85 -11.83
C GLN A 90 -1.16 -16.95 -10.32
N ASN A 91 -1.35 -15.81 -9.64
CA ASN A 91 -1.49 -15.68 -8.19
C ASN A 91 -0.20 -16.08 -7.43
N GLU A 92 0.97 -15.97 -8.08
CA GLU A 92 2.26 -16.13 -7.43
C GLU A 92 2.73 -14.79 -6.83
N GLU A 93 3.32 -14.83 -5.64
CA GLU A 93 3.78 -13.63 -4.94
C GLU A 93 5.02 -13.02 -5.61
N ILE A 94 4.93 -11.74 -5.96
CA ILE A 94 6.05 -10.95 -6.50
C ILE A 94 6.76 -10.18 -5.37
N ALA A 95 5.99 -9.58 -4.47
CA ALA A 95 6.48 -8.78 -3.35
C ALA A 95 5.44 -8.76 -2.21
N CYS A 96 5.90 -8.64 -0.97
CA CYS A 96 5.05 -8.53 0.21
C CYS A 96 5.80 -7.78 1.32
N CYS A 97 5.10 -6.92 2.05
CA CYS A 97 5.60 -6.27 3.27
C CYS A 97 4.45 -5.72 4.12
N PHE A 98 4.78 -5.11 5.26
CA PHE A 98 3.80 -4.36 6.04
C PHE A 98 3.50 -3.01 5.39
N VAL A 99 2.26 -2.53 5.52
CA VAL A 99 1.83 -1.25 4.91
C VAL A 99 2.65 -0.07 5.45
N HIS A 100 2.98 -0.06 6.75
CA HIS A 100 3.81 1.00 7.32
C HIS A 100 5.20 1.09 6.67
N GLU A 101 5.74 0.00 6.12
CA GLU A 101 7.04 -0.02 5.42
C GLU A 101 6.96 0.65 4.04
N VAL A 102 5.81 0.55 3.35
CA VAL A 102 5.57 1.26 2.08
C VAL A 102 5.40 2.75 2.30
N TRP A 103 4.72 3.14 3.38
CA TRP A 103 4.42 4.54 3.71
C TRP A 103 5.65 5.31 4.21
N THR A 104 6.50 4.70 5.03
CA THR A 104 7.68 5.36 5.62
C THR A 104 8.72 5.72 4.55
N ASP A 105 8.77 4.95 3.45
CA ASP A 105 9.64 5.21 2.29
C ASP A 105 9.33 6.57 1.62
N HIS A 106 8.05 6.97 1.56
CA HIS A 106 7.64 8.23 0.94
C HIS A 106 8.10 9.47 1.74
N GLN A 107 8.28 9.36 3.06
CA GLN A 107 8.78 10.50 3.86
C GLN A 107 10.28 10.75 3.69
N ILE A 108 11.08 9.70 3.45
CA ILE A 108 12.53 9.83 3.27
C ILE A 108 12.87 10.48 1.92
N GLU A 109 12.10 10.19 0.86
CA GLU A 109 12.31 10.78 -0.47
C GLU A 109 12.04 12.31 -0.46
N ILE A 110 10.95 12.76 0.18
CA ILE A 110 10.58 14.19 0.27
C ILE A 110 11.65 15.02 1.02
N GLU A 111 12.25 14.48 2.09
CA GLU A 111 13.29 15.18 2.86
C GLU A 111 14.64 15.26 2.13
N SER A 112 14.89 14.37 1.15
CA SER A 112 16.14 14.36 0.39
C SER A 112 16.18 15.42 -0.73
N GLU A 113 15.02 15.82 -1.26
CA GLU A 113 14.89 16.82 -2.34
C GLU A 113 14.81 18.27 -1.85
N THR A 114 14.62 18.50 -0.54
CA THR A 114 14.44 19.84 0.05
C THR A 114 15.70 20.47 0.67
N LYS A 115 16.91 20.07 0.26
CA LYS A 115 18.11 20.84 0.64
C LYS A 115 18.30 22.05 -0.29
N PRO A 116 18.07 23.30 0.17
CA PRO A 116 18.47 24.47 -0.60
C PRO A 116 20.00 24.48 -0.75
N SER A 117 20.41 24.58 -2.02
CA SER A 117 21.75 24.98 -2.44
C SER A 117 22.24 26.16 -1.58
N LYS A 118 23.34 25.96 -0.84
CA LYS A 118 24.02 27.05 -0.14
C LYS A 118 24.38 28.13 -1.16
N ALA A 119 23.74 29.29 -1.07
CA ALA A 119 24.20 30.48 -1.76
C ALA A 119 25.65 30.81 -1.31
N PRO A 120 26.54 31.23 -2.23
CA PRO A 120 27.93 31.52 -1.88
C PRO A 120 27.99 32.75 -0.98
N GLY A 121 28.85 32.67 0.03
CA GLY A 121 29.05 33.71 1.04
C GLY A 121 29.52 35.04 0.45
N TYR A 122 29.11 36.11 1.13
CA TYR A 122 29.72 37.44 1.05
C TYR A 122 30.56 37.68 2.29
#